data_AF-A0A183J452-F1
#
_entry.id   AF-A0A183J452-F1
#
_cell.length_a   1.000
_cell.length_b   1.000
_cell.length_c   1.000
_cell.angle_alpha   90.00
_cell.angle_beta   90.00
_cell.angle_gamma   90.00
#
_symmetry.space_group_name_H-M   'P 1'
#
loop_
_entity.id
_entity.type
_entity.pdbx_description
1 polymer ?
#
loop_
_entity_poly.entity_id
_entity_poly.type
_entity_poly.pdbx_seq_one_letter_code
_entity_poly.pdbx_strand_id
1 'polypeptide(L)'
;VFRPDHTPVKLWYIWWEDTIWIEEIPHEGHYKIIQIIRSASKPIQQSLMHALPLQEEFNEIENVFLPVSHEMKYGYISHRKEKTLHKVDLHSLRVISQVSLAPYDCHPLSLAFVEKVGLVVIQCGQSNISQPDSQLILDYLSDTVLSFDTGIHGIPTVSASNQYIVSVEPTLGRFFVQKVNSKEVTSMHFIDEYLPLSAWTTDFSTTNNVLLFGISSFSEQLVKVNITSKEVS
;
A
#
# COMPACT_ATOMS: atom_id res chain seq x y z
N VAL A 1 -21.60 -1.49 -16.06
CA VAL A 1 -20.60 -2.17 -16.89
C VAL A 1 -19.78 -3.05 -15.97
N PHE A 2 -20.23 -4.29 -15.81
CA PHE A 2 -19.42 -5.39 -15.32
C PHE A 2 -19.08 -6.20 -16.56
N ARG A 3 -17.81 -6.55 -16.77
CA ARG A 3 -17.44 -7.50 -17.82
C ARG A 3 -17.66 -8.90 -17.25
N PRO A 4 -18.53 -9.73 -17.85
CA PRO A 4 -18.86 -11.05 -17.30
C PRO A 4 -17.66 -11.99 -17.22
N ASP A 5 -16.59 -11.73 -17.97
CA ASP A 5 -15.37 -12.55 -18.00
C ASP A 5 -14.30 -12.10 -16.99
N HIS A 6 -14.64 -11.15 -16.11
CA HIS A 6 -13.74 -10.51 -15.16
C HIS A 6 -14.32 -10.57 -13.74
N THR A 7 -13.46 -10.82 -12.76
CA THR A 7 -13.84 -10.78 -11.33
C THR A 7 -13.29 -9.53 -10.67
N PRO A 8 -14.13 -8.65 -10.09
CA PRO A 8 -13.66 -7.54 -9.27
C PRO A 8 -13.09 -8.09 -7.95
N VAL A 9 -11.88 -7.65 -7.58
CA VAL A 9 -11.17 -8.14 -6.38
C VAL A 9 -10.89 -7.05 -5.36
N LYS A 10 -10.85 -5.79 -5.79
CA LYS A 10 -10.57 -4.65 -4.91
C LYS A 10 -11.17 -3.37 -5.47
N LEU A 11 -11.61 -2.49 -4.57
CA LEU A 11 -12.19 -1.21 -4.92
C LEU A 11 -11.63 -0.11 -4.02
N TRP A 12 -11.35 1.05 -4.61
CA TRP A 12 -11.03 2.26 -3.88
C TRP A 12 -11.90 3.41 -4.34
N TYR A 13 -12.27 4.27 -3.39
CA TYR A 13 -12.88 5.54 -3.67
C TYR A 13 -11.90 6.65 -3.31
N ILE A 14 -11.50 7.45 -4.31
CA ILE A 14 -10.61 8.60 -4.15
C ILE A 14 -11.51 9.84 -4.10
N TRP A 15 -11.80 10.30 -2.89
CA TRP A 15 -12.86 11.27 -2.64
C TRP A 15 -12.56 12.67 -3.19
N TRP A 16 -11.28 13.08 -3.27
CA TRP A 16 -10.90 14.39 -3.82
C TRP A 16 -10.93 14.46 -5.35
N GLU A 17 -10.76 13.33 -6.04
CA GLU A 17 -10.92 13.23 -7.50
C GLU A 17 -12.34 12.79 -7.91
N ASP A 18 -13.18 12.40 -6.95
CA ASP A 18 -14.49 11.78 -7.18
C ASP A 18 -14.38 10.59 -8.17
N THR A 19 -13.43 9.69 -7.89
CA THR A 19 -13.16 8.50 -8.72
C THR A 19 -13.27 7.20 -7.95
N ILE A 20 -13.82 6.17 -8.60
CA ILE A 20 -13.77 4.80 -8.13
C ILE A 20 -12.78 4.03 -9.01
N TRP A 21 -11.82 3.37 -8.37
CA TRP A 21 -10.85 2.48 -9.00
C TRP A 21 -11.22 1.04 -8.65
N ILE A 22 -11.33 0.18 -9.65
CA ILE A 22 -11.74 -1.22 -9.51
C ILE A 22 -10.61 -2.09 -10.06
N GLU A 23 -9.98 -2.92 -9.20
CA GLU A 23 -9.12 -4.01 -9.67
C GLU A 23 -10.00 -5.17 -10.12
N GLU A 24 -9.79 -5.61 -11.34
CA GLU A 24 -10.42 -6.79 -11.92
C GLU A 24 -9.35 -7.81 -12.32
N ILE A 25 -9.65 -9.09 -12.12
CA ILE A 25 -8.84 -10.21 -12.63
C ILE A 25 -9.65 -10.93 -13.71
N PRO A 26 -9.15 -11.01 -14.96
CA PRO A 26 -9.79 -11.81 -16.00
C PRO A 26 -9.80 -13.30 -15.62
N HIS A 27 -10.86 -14.03 -15.95
CA HIS A 27 -10.96 -15.45 -15.62
C HIS A 27 -9.84 -16.30 -16.24
N GLU A 28 -9.36 -15.94 -17.43
CA GLU A 28 -8.24 -16.60 -18.11
C GLU A 28 -6.92 -15.78 -18.03
N GLY A 29 -6.86 -14.77 -17.16
CA GLY A 29 -5.72 -13.86 -17.01
C GLY A 29 -4.89 -14.13 -15.77
N HIS A 30 -3.61 -13.78 -15.83
CA HIS A 30 -2.69 -13.78 -14.67
C HIS A 30 -2.25 -12.37 -14.26
N TYR A 31 -2.98 -11.35 -14.72
CA TYR A 31 -2.69 -9.95 -14.45
C TYR A 31 -3.97 -9.20 -14.09
N LYS A 32 -3.81 -8.07 -13.39
CA LYS A 32 -4.92 -7.21 -13.03
C LYS A 32 -5.18 -6.18 -14.11
N ILE A 33 -6.43 -5.79 -14.19
CA ILE A 33 -6.93 -4.72 -15.04
C ILE A 33 -7.63 -3.72 -14.15
N ILE A 34 -7.46 -2.42 -14.44
CA ILE A 34 -8.05 -1.33 -13.65
C ILE A 34 -9.16 -0.64 -14.41
N GLN A 35 -10.39 -0.74 -13.90
CA GLN A 35 -11.50 0.08 -14.38
C GLN A 35 -11.63 1.32 -13.49
N ILE A 36 -11.71 2.50 -14.11
CA ILE A 36 -11.85 3.78 -13.41
C ILE A 36 -13.18 4.42 -13.78
N ILE A 37 -13.96 4.81 -12.78
CA ILE A 37 -15.23 5.52 -12.91
C ILE A 37 -15.04 6.93 -12.34
N ARG A 38 -15.27 7.96 -13.15
CA ARG A 38 -15.24 9.38 -12.72
C ARG A 38 -16.61 9.90 -12.34
N SER A 39 -16.64 10.97 -11.54
CA SER A 39 -17.89 11.59 -11.07
C SER A 39 -18.79 10.59 -10.34
N ALA A 40 -18.18 9.71 -9.56
CA ALA A 40 -18.85 8.57 -8.94
C ALA A 40 -19.94 8.97 -7.93
N SER A 41 -19.82 10.15 -7.33
CA SER A 41 -20.81 10.74 -6.43
C SER A 41 -22.08 11.26 -7.12
N LYS A 42 -22.04 11.45 -8.46
CA LYS A 42 -23.15 12.07 -9.19
C LYS A 42 -24.21 11.04 -9.60
N PRO A 43 -25.50 11.44 -9.69
CA PRO A 43 -26.57 10.57 -10.17
C PRO A 43 -26.25 10.03 -11.56
N ILE A 44 -26.16 8.71 -11.67
CA ILE A 44 -25.75 8.01 -12.88
C ILE A 44 -26.91 8.04 -13.89
N GLN A 45 -26.78 8.76 -15.01
CA GLN A 45 -27.49 8.35 -16.22
C GLN A 45 -26.80 7.08 -16.73
N GLN A 46 -27.52 5.95 -16.70
CA GLN A 46 -27.00 4.61 -17.05
C GLN A 46 -26.29 4.54 -18.42
N SER A 47 -26.54 5.51 -19.31
CA SER A 47 -25.93 5.65 -20.64
C SER A 47 -24.56 6.34 -20.68
N LEU A 48 -24.05 6.89 -19.57
CA LEU A 48 -22.82 7.70 -19.53
C LEU A 48 -21.80 7.15 -18.52
N MET A 49 -21.73 5.83 -18.36
CA MET A 49 -20.59 5.25 -17.65
C MET A 49 -19.31 5.50 -18.45
N HIS A 50 -18.59 6.56 -18.13
CA HIS A 50 -17.26 6.86 -18.65
C HIS A 50 -16.24 5.94 -17.95
N ALA A 51 -16.28 4.64 -18.25
CA ALA A 51 -15.11 3.80 -18.04
C ALA A 51 -14.06 4.29 -19.05
N LEU A 52 -12.98 4.87 -18.55
CA LEU A 52 -11.87 5.24 -19.42
C LEU A 52 -11.29 3.96 -20.04
N PRO A 53 -11.00 3.94 -21.34
CA PRO A 53 -10.26 2.82 -21.91
C PRO A 53 -8.93 2.72 -21.16
N LEU A 54 -8.59 1.50 -20.73
CA LEU A 54 -7.27 1.23 -20.16
C LEU A 54 -6.22 1.69 -21.16
N GLN A 55 -5.39 2.64 -20.77
CA GLN A 55 -4.20 2.98 -21.55
C GLN A 55 -3.25 1.78 -21.49
N GLU A 56 -2.40 1.61 -22.50
CA GLU A 56 -1.40 0.53 -22.55
C GLU A 56 -0.54 0.49 -21.28
N GLU A 57 -0.32 1.66 -20.67
CA GLU A 57 0.36 1.88 -19.38
C GLU A 57 -0.29 1.14 -18.20
N PHE A 58 -1.55 0.70 -18.31
CA PHE A 58 -2.29 -0.01 -17.27
C PHE A 58 -2.54 -1.49 -17.61
N ASN A 59 -1.77 -2.06 -18.54
CA ASN A 59 -1.79 -3.48 -18.85
C ASN A 59 -0.82 -4.26 -17.96
N GLU A 60 -1.11 -5.53 -17.68
CA GLU A 60 -0.23 -6.42 -16.90
C GLU A 60 0.14 -5.93 -15.48
N ILE A 61 -0.80 -5.21 -14.84
CA ILE A 61 -0.62 -4.69 -13.48
C ILE A 61 -0.56 -5.84 -12.49
N GLU A 62 0.43 -5.77 -11.58
CA GLU A 62 0.53 -6.65 -10.42
C GLU A 62 -0.08 -6.00 -9.18
N ASN A 63 0.29 -4.74 -8.90
CA ASN A 63 -0.21 -4.01 -7.74
C ASN A 63 -0.57 -2.56 -8.07
N VAL A 64 -1.64 -2.08 -7.45
CA VAL A 64 -2.01 -0.65 -7.42
C VAL A 64 -1.95 -0.13 -6.00
N PHE A 65 -1.25 0.98 -5.82
CA PHE A 65 -1.02 1.65 -4.56
C PHE A 65 -1.62 3.06 -4.63
N LEU A 66 -2.79 3.23 -4.01
CA LEU A 66 -3.48 4.51 -3.95
C LEU A 66 -3.45 5.06 -2.52
N PRO A 67 -3.20 6.37 -2.35
CA PRO A 67 -3.46 7.03 -1.09
C PRO A 67 -4.97 7.08 -0.85
N VAL A 68 -5.41 6.86 0.38
CA VAL A 68 -6.84 6.81 0.73
C VAL A 68 -7.23 7.77 1.85
N SER A 69 -6.25 8.23 2.64
CA SER A 69 -6.53 8.95 3.88
C SER A 69 -6.44 10.46 3.70
N HIS A 70 -5.51 10.96 2.88
CA HIS A 70 -5.37 12.38 2.58
C HIS A 70 -5.25 12.67 1.09
N GLU A 71 -5.61 13.90 0.72
CA GLU A 71 -5.45 14.39 -0.65
C GLU A 71 -3.99 14.32 -1.09
N MET A 72 -3.76 13.52 -2.11
CA MET A 72 -2.46 13.29 -2.72
C MET A 72 -2.64 13.26 -4.23
N LYS A 73 -1.70 13.89 -4.95
CA LYS A 73 -1.80 14.07 -6.41
C LYS A 73 -1.50 12.79 -7.20
N TYR A 74 -0.67 11.94 -6.63
CA TYR A 74 -0.07 10.77 -7.26
C TYR A 74 -0.33 9.50 -6.48
N GLY A 75 -0.59 8.41 -7.19
CA GLY A 75 -0.49 7.03 -6.73
C GLY A 75 0.63 6.29 -7.47
N TYR A 76 0.75 5.00 -7.21
CA TYR A 76 1.76 4.16 -7.86
C TYR A 76 1.19 2.84 -8.35
N ILE A 77 1.79 2.30 -9.41
CA ILE A 77 1.47 1.00 -9.99
C ILE A 77 2.77 0.23 -10.19
N SER A 78 2.70 -1.08 -10.01
CA SER A 78 3.77 -1.99 -10.42
C SER A 78 3.26 -3.02 -11.42
N HIS A 79 4.13 -3.37 -12.37
CA HIS A 79 3.87 -4.43 -13.34
C HIS A 79 4.57 -5.71 -12.89
N ARG A 80 4.04 -6.81 -13.40
CA ARG A 80 4.51 -8.13 -13.01
C ARG A 80 5.98 -8.35 -13.36
N LYS A 81 6.78 -8.79 -12.40
CA LYS A 81 8.24 -9.06 -12.55
C LYS A 81 9.08 -7.83 -12.91
N GLU A 82 8.52 -6.63 -12.84
CA GLU A 82 9.29 -5.40 -13.03
C GLU A 82 9.82 -4.88 -11.70
N LYS A 83 11.09 -4.46 -11.72
CA LYS A 83 11.71 -3.72 -10.60
C LYS A 83 11.55 -2.22 -10.86
N THR A 84 10.32 -1.81 -11.17
CA THR A 84 9.97 -0.44 -11.51
C THR A 84 8.66 -0.07 -10.84
N LEU A 85 8.61 1.14 -10.29
CA LEU A 85 7.40 1.73 -9.76
C LEU A 85 6.94 2.85 -10.68
N HIS A 86 5.73 2.75 -11.22
CA HIS A 86 5.16 3.71 -12.15
C HIS A 86 4.30 4.70 -11.38
N LYS A 87 4.69 5.98 -11.40
CA LYS A 87 3.97 7.05 -10.69
C LYS A 87 2.85 7.57 -11.57
N VAL A 88 1.64 7.53 -11.04
CA VAL A 88 0.42 7.88 -11.77
C VAL A 88 -0.18 9.14 -11.18
N ASP A 89 -0.44 10.14 -12.02
CA ASP A 89 -1.21 11.32 -11.65
C ASP A 89 -2.70 10.98 -11.59
N LEU A 90 -3.32 11.12 -10.40
CA LEU A 90 -4.69 10.65 -10.14
C LEU A 90 -5.74 11.51 -10.86
N HIS A 91 -5.40 12.74 -11.21
CA HIS A 91 -6.29 13.65 -11.92
C HIS A 91 -6.32 13.37 -13.43
N SER A 92 -5.14 13.28 -14.03
CA SER A 92 -4.97 13.04 -15.47
C SER A 92 -5.03 11.56 -15.85
N LEU A 93 -4.84 10.67 -14.88
CA LEU A 93 -4.80 9.21 -15.04
C LEU A 93 -3.73 8.76 -16.03
N ARG A 94 -2.53 9.33 -15.90
CA ARG A 94 -1.37 9.02 -16.75
C ARG A 94 -0.15 8.71 -15.90
N VAL A 95 0.71 7.85 -16.42
CA VAL A 95 2.06 7.66 -15.85
C VAL A 95 2.89 8.92 -16.11
N ILE A 96 3.38 9.55 -15.05
CA ILE A 96 4.17 10.80 -15.12
C ILE A 96 5.65 10.59 -14.84
N SER A 97 6.02 9.53 -14.14
CA SER A 97 7.41 9.14 -13.90
C SER A 97 7.52 7.64 -13.63
N GLN A 98 8.74 7.11 -13.81
CA GLN A 98 9.07 5.73 -13.53
C GLN A 98 10.29 5.70 -12.61
N VAL A 99 10.18 4.99 -11.50
CA VAL A 99 11.25 4.86 -10.51
C VAL A 99 11.88 3.47 -10.65
N SER A 100 13.14 3.42 -11.04
CA SER A 100 13.87 2.15 -11.10
C SER A 100 14.24 1.68 -9.69
N LEU A 101 13.75 0.51 -9.32
CA LEU A 101 14.04 -0.19 -8.07
C LEU A 101 15.09 -1.32 -8.26
N ALA A 102 15.54 -1.52 -9.50
CA ALA A 102 16.53 -2.52 -9.87
C ALA A 102 17.85 -2.44 -9.06
N PRO A 103 18.39 -1.25 -8.72
CA PRO A 103 19.61 -1.15 -7.89
C PRO A 103 19.47 -1.77 -6.49
N TYR A 104 18.23 -1.98 -6.03
CA TYR A 104 17.92 -2.50 -4.70
C TYR A 104 17.36 -3.94 -4.74
N ASP A 105 17.42 -4.60 -5.91
CA ASP A 105 16.76 -5.89 -6.19
C ASP A 105 15.27 -5.94 -5.78
N CYS A 106 14.60 -4.79 -5.76
CA CYS A 106 13.30 -4.65 -5.14
C CYS A 106 12.15 -4.85 -6.14
N HIS A 107 11.36 -5.90 -5.90
CA HIS A 107 10.03 -6.08 -6.49
C HIS A 107 8.98 -5.54 -5.51
N PRO A 108 8.24 -4.47 -5.84
CA PRO A 108 7.31 -3.84 -4.91
C PRO A 108 6.08 -4.74 -4.65
N LEU A 109 5.98 -5.27 -3.43
CA LEU A 109 4.89 -6.16 -2.99
C LEU A 109 3.73 -5.39 -2.36
N SER A 110 4.06 -4.40 -1.53
CA SER A 110 3.09 -3.52 -0.87
C SER A 110 3.72 -2.17 -0.57
N LEU A 111 2.89 -1.18 -0.26
CA LEU A 111 3.32 0.20 -0.07
C LEU A 111 2.38 0.93 0.90
N ALA A 112 2.94 1.83 1.72
CA ALA A 112 2.19 2.75 2.55
C ALA A 112 2.67 4.20 2.38
N PHE A 113 1.72 5.13 2.42
CA PHE A 113 1.97 6.58 2.30
C PHE A 113 2.10 7.20 3.68
N VAL A 114 3.20 7.90 3.95
CA VAL A 114 3.29 8.83 5.08
C VAL A 114 2.98 10.23 4.55
N GLU A 115 1.69 10.47 4.38
CA GLU A 115 1.11 11.59 3.66
C GLU A 115 1.56 12.94 4.23
N LYS A 116 1.63 13.07 5.57
CA LYS A 116 1.98 14.33 6.25
C LYS A 116 3.36 14.87 5.89
N VAL A 117 4.31 13.98 5.59
CA VAL A 117 5.72 14.35 5.31
C VAL A 117 6.14 14.01 3.87
N GLY A 118 5.25 13.41 3.09
CA GLY A 118 5.49 13.03 1.71
C GLY A 118 6.52 11.91 1.58
N LEU A 119 6.34 10.82 2.33
CA LEU A 119 7.15 9.61 2.17
C LEU A 119 6.31 8.45 1.64
N VAL A 120 6.98 7.55 0.93
CA VAL A 120 6.44 6.31 0.39
C VAL A 120 7.30 5.17 0.94
N VAL A 121 6.69 4.28 1.72
CA VAL A 121 7.36 3.12 2.32
C VAL A 121 6.96 1.88 1.54
N ILE A 122 7.93 1.16 1.01
CA ILE A 122 7.74 0.04 0.08
C ILE A 122 8.24 -1.24 0.73
N GLN A 123 7.43 -2.29 0.70
CA GLN A 123 7.86 -3.66 0.95
C GLN A 123 8.46 -4.23 -0.34
N CYS A 124 9.75 -4.50 -0.30
CA CYS A 124 10.52 -5.04 -1.41
C CYS A 124 10.65 -6.56 -1.28
N GLY A 125 9.99 -7.30 -2.17
CA GLY A 125 10.28 -8.70 -2.40
C GLY A 125 11.61 -8.85 -3.13
N GLN A 126 12.40 -9.85 -2.73
CA GLN A 126 13.68 -10.17 -3.36
C GLN A 126 13.50 -11.15 -4.52
N SER A 127 14.42 -11.13 -5.50
CA SER A 127 14.35 -12.06 -6.64
C SER A 127 14.50 -13.53 -6.19
N ASN A 128 15.22 -13.77 -5.10
CA ASN A 128 15.30 -15.07 -4.46
C ASN A 128 14.26 -15.16 -3.33
N ILE A 129 13.28 -16.05 -3.49
CA ILE A 129 12.21 -16.28 -2.52
C ILE A 129 12.75 -16.71 -1.14
N SER A 130 13.96 -17.27 -1.08
CA SER A 130 14.58 -17.64 0.20
C SER A 130 15.18 -16.46 0.97
N GLN A 131 15.27 -15.28 0.36
CA GLN A 131 15.67 -14.06 1.04
C GLN A 131 14.43 -13.39 1.64
N PRO A 132 14.52 -12.88 2.87
CA PRO A 132 13.42 -12.13 3.44
C PRO A 132 13.23 -10.84 2.62
N ASP A 133 12.03 -10.27 2.70
CA ASP A 133 11.72 -8.98 2.08
C ASP A 133 12.57 -7.85 2.70
N SER A 134 12.45 -6.64 2.19
CA SER A 134 13.20 -5.49 2.70
C SER A 134 12.35 -4.23 2.64
N GLN A 135 12.75 -3.19 3.34
CA GLN A 135 12.04 -1.92 3.31
C GLN A 135 12.82 -0.89 2.49
N LEU A 136 12.14 -0.23 1.54
CA LEU A 136 12.65 0.92 0.81
C LEU A 136 11.81 2.14 1.11
N ILE A 137 12.44 3.28 1.36
CA ILE A 137 11.74 4.55 1.61
C ILE A 137 12.09 5.54 0.49
N LEU A 138 11.06 6.11 -0.10
CA LEU A 138 11.14 7.06 -1.21
C LEU A 138 10.51 8.40 -0.83
N ASP A 139 11.11 9.48 -1.31
CA ASP A 139 10.51 10.80 -1.28
C ASP A 139 9.38 10.89 -2.31
N TYR A 140 8.17 11.19 -1.84
CA TYR A 140 6.98 11.21 -2.68
C TYR A 140 7.03 12.24 -3.81
N LEU A 141 7.75 13.35 -3.64
CA LEU A 141 7.77 14.42 -4.64
C LEU A 141 8.92 14.24 -5.62
N SER A 142 10.13 13.98 -5.11
CA SER A 142 11.35 13.90 -5.94
C SER A 142 11.64 12.51 -6.48
N ASP A 143 10.89 11.48 -6.06
CA ASP A 143 11.13 10.08 -6.41
C ASP A 143 12.52 9.57 -6.00
N THR A 144 13.18 10.27 -5.07
CA THR A 144 14.51 9.92 -4.58
C THR A 144 14.41 8.86 -3.49
N VAL A 145 15.21 7.81 -3.60
CA VAL A 145 15.35 6.82 -2.52
C VAL A 145 16.11 7.45 -1.36
N LEU A 146 15.50 7.45 -0.18
CA LEU A 146 16.06 8.02 1.04
C LEU A 146 16.76 6.95 1.88
N SER A 147 16.23 5.73 1.90
CA SER A 147 16.84 4.60 2.62
C SER A 147 16.40 3.27 2.04
N PHE A 148 17.26 2.26 2.24
CA PHE A 148 16.97 0.85 1.96
C PHE A 148 17.51 0.02 3.12
N ASP A 149 16.63 -0.71 3.80
CA ASP A 149 16.96 -1.50 4.98
C ASP A 149 16.53 -2.96 4.79
N THR A 150 17.52 -3.86 4.74
CA THR A 150 17.30 -5.30 4.57
C THR A 150 16.99 -6.02 5.88
N GLY A 151 17.01 -5.31 7.03
CA GLY A 151 16.66 -5.86 8.34
C GLY A 151 15.21 -5.58 8.75
N ILE A 152 14.46 -4.84 7.94
CA ILE A 152 13.05 -4.51 8.19
C ILE A 152 12.18 -5.25 7.18
N HIS A 153 11.29 -6.08 7.73
CA HIS A 153 10.50 -7.06 7.00
C HIS A 153 9.01 -6.82 7.17
N GLY A 154 8.21 -7.32 6.24
CA GLY A 154 6.75 -7.30 6.31
C GLY A 154 6.09 -6.10 5.64
N ILE A 155 4.77 -6.06 5.74
CA ILE A 155 3.90 -5.11 5.05
C ILE A 155 3.85 -3.79 5.83
N PRO A 156 4.32 -2.66 5.26
CA PRO A 156 4.27 -1.37 5.92
C PRO A 156 2.83 -0.89 6.05
N THR A 157 2.53 -0.32 7.20
CA THR A 157 1.31 0.43 7.48
C THR A 157 1.69 1.70 8.22
N VAL A 158 0.86 2.74 8.13
CA VAL A 158 1.13 4.04 8.74
C VAL A 158 0.04 4.34 9.75
N SER A 159 0.45 4.74 10.95
CA SER A 159 -0.49 5.18 12.00
C SER A 159 -1.34 6.35 11.50
N ALA A 160 -2.60 6.46 11.97
CA ALA A 160 -3.47 7.59 11.63
C ALA A 160 -2.82 8.98 11.85
N SER A 161 -1.96 9.13 12.86
CA SER A 161 -1.23 10.38 13.14
C SER A 161 -0.09 10.70 12.16
N ASN A 162 0.23 9.78 11.24
CA ASN A 162 1.36 9.86 10.30
C ASN A 162 2.73 10.01 10.98
N GLN A 163 2.86 9.59 12.25
CA GLN A 163 4.11 9.69 13.02
C GLN A 163 4.84 8.36 13.17
N TYR A 164 4.17 7.25 12.89
CA TYR A 164 4.72 5.92 13.04
C TYR A 164 4.48 5.08 11.78
N ILE A 165 5.53 4.37 11.38
CA ILE A 165 5.47 3.31 10.38
C ILE A 165 5.56 1.99 11.13
N VAL A 166 4.68 1.05 10.77
CA VAL A 166 4.62 -0.28 11.36
C VAL A 166 4.67 -1.29 10.24
N SER A 167 5.80 -1.97 10.08
CA SER A 167 5.94 -3.09 9.16
C SER A 167 5.56 -4.39 9.86
N VAL A 168 4.53 -5.06 9.34
CA VAL A 168 3.91 -6.24 9.96
C VAL A 168 4.32 -7.49 9.20
N GLU A 169 4.92 -8.45 9.90
CA GLU A 169 5.24 -9.78 9.40
C GLU A 169 4.18 -10.76 9.91
N PRO A 170 3.04 -10.93 9.21
CA PRO A 170 1.86 -11.60 9.73
C PRO A 170 2.06 -13.10 10.00
N THR A 171 2.98 -13.75 9.29
CA THR A 171 3.26 -15.18 9.46
C THR A 171 4.00 -15.47 10.76
N LEU A 172 4.86 -14.55 11.19
CA LEU A 172 5.64 -14.67 12.43
C LEU A 172 5.01 -13.88 13.58
N GLY A 173 4.06 -12.99 13.31
CA GLY A 173 3.49 -12.10 14.32
C GLY A 173 4.51 -11.09 14.85
N ARG A 174 5.41 -10.63 13.97
CA ARG A 174 6.40 -9.60 14.29
C ARG A 174 5.99 -8.25 13.76
N PHE A 175 6.37 -7.21 14.49
CA PHE A 175 6.07 -5.83 14.14
C PHE A 175 7.34 -5.01 14.28
N PHE A 176 7.74 -4.31 13.22
CA PHE A 176 8.83 -3.33 13.26
C PHE A 176 8.22 -1.95 13.36
N VAL A 177 8.59 -1.22 14.42
CA VAL A 177 8.07 0.11 14.71
C VAL A 177 9.14 1.13 14.41
N GLN A 178 8.82 2.08 13.54
CA GLN A 178 9.66 3.22 13.22
C GLN A 178 8.92 4.52 13.50
N LYS A 179 9.65 5.53 13.95
CA LYS A 179 9.15 6.88 14.14
C LYS A 179 9.55 7.76 12.97
N VAL A 180 8.62 8.60 12.53
CA VAL A 180 8.82 9.58 11.47
C VAL A 180 8.99 10.96 12.10
N ASN A 181 10.14 11.58 11.87
CA ASN A 181 10.43 12.95 12.25
C ASN A 181 10.79 13.75 10.99
N SER A 182 9.86 14.55 10.49
CA SER A 182 10.01 15.16 9.16
C SER A 182 10.21 14.06 8.09
N LYS A 183 11.32 14.06 7.35
CA LYS A 183 11.64 13.00 6.38
C LYS A 183 12.63 11.95 6.90
N GLU A 184 13.04 12.06 8.16
CA GLU A 184 13.90 11.08 8.80
C GLU A 184 13.05 9.99 9.45
N VAL A 185 13.41 8.74 9.18
CA VAL A 185 12.75 7.56 9.74
C VAL A 185 13.73 6.85 10.65
N THR A 186 13.37 6.72 11.93
CA THR A 186 14.22 6.11 12.95
C THR A 186 13.54 4.88 13.52
N SER A 187 14.22 3.74 13.46
CA SER A 187 13.77 2.49 14.09
C SER A 187 13.68 2.67 15.60
N MET A 188 12.54 2.30 16.18
CA MET A 188 12.32 2.36 17.63
C MET A 188 12.56 1.01 18.27
N HIS A 189 11.82 -0.01 17.83
CA HIS A 189 11.89 -1.36 18.38
C HIS A 189 11.12 -2.33 17.47
N PHE A 190 11.28 -3.62 17.74
CA PHE A 190 10.37 -4.65 17.24
C PHE A 190 9.59 -5.28 18.39
N ILE A 191 8.42 -5.82 18.07
CA ILE A 191 7.56 -6.61 18.95
C ILE A 191 7.51 -8.01 18.32
N ASP A 192 7.90 -9.03 19.09
CA ASP A 192 7.92 -10.44 18.65
C ASP A 192 7.13 -11.28 19.64
N GLU A 193 5.82 -11.34 19.41
CA GLU A 193 4.85 -12.04 20.28
C GLU A 193 4.53 -13.44 19.74
N TYR A 194 5.18 -13.85 18.64
CA TYR A 194 4.87 -15.10 17.92
C TYR A 194 3.37 -15.29 17.74
N LEU A 195 2.69 -14.23 17.29
CA LEU A 195 1.25 -14.16 17.20
C LEU A 195 0.82 -13.95 15.74
N PRO A 196 0.76 -15.03 14.93
CA PRO A 196 0.41 -14.91 13.53
C PRO A 196 -0.96 -14.26 13.34
N LEU A 197 -1.04 -13.37 12.36
CA LEU A 197 -2.24 -12.59 12.06
C LEU A 197 -2.79 -12.95 10.69
N SER A 198 -4.12 -12.99 10.59
CA SER A 198 -4.84 -13.15 9.33
C SER A 198 -5.24 -11.81 8.70
N ALA A 199 -5.44 -10.78 9.54
CA ALA A 199 -5.71 -9.41 9.14
C ALA A 199 -5.27 -8.43 10.25
N TRP A 200 -4.95 -7.18 9.91
CA TRP A 200 -4.59 -6.13 10.86
C TRP A 200 -4.91 -4.72 10.35
N THR A 201 -4.93 -3.75 11.27
CA THR A 201 -5.03 -2.31 10.97
C THR A 201 -4.31 -1.50 12.04
N THR A 202 -3.73 -0.36 11.63
CA THR A 202 -3.08 0.64 12.49
C THR A 202 -3.84 1.97 12.52
N ASP A 203 -5.04 2.00 11.93
CA ASP A 203 -5.82 3.21 11.68
C ASP A 203 -6.59 3.73 12.92
N PHE A 204 -6.41 3.09 14.08
CA PHE A 204 -7.07 3.49 15.31
C PHE A 204 -6.07 4.12 16.28
N SER A 205 -5.89 5.44 16.18
CA SER A 205 -5.17 6.22 17.19
C SER A 205 -6.16 6.77 18.20
N THR A 206 -5.97 6.41 19.47
CA THR A 206 -6.51 7.22 20.58
C THR A 206 -5.47 8.26 20.96
N THR A 207 -5.90 9.40 21.49
CA THR A 207 -5.13 10.66 21.62
C THR A 207 -3.69 10.56 22.15
N ASN A 208 -3.29 9.47 22.81
CA ASN A 208 -1.91 9.24 23.25
C ASN A 208 -1.34 7.83 22.94
N ASN A 209 -2.13 6.89 22.40
CA ASN A 209 -1.67 5.52 22.12
C ASN A 209 -1.94 5.16 20.66
N VAL A 210 -0.89 4.72 19.97
CA VAL A 210 -1.01 4.08 18.66
C VAL A 210 -1.31 2.61 18.91
N LEU A 211 -2.48 2.16 18.46
CA LEU A 211 -2.94 0.80 18.62
C LEU A 211 -2.93 0.09 17.28
N LEU A 212 -2.32 -1.08 17.24
CA LEU A 212 -2.52 -2.05 16.16
C LEU A 212 -3.59 -3.03 16.63
N PHE A 213 -4.58 -3.24 15.78
CA PHE A 213 -5.58 -4.28 15.96
C PHE A 213 -5.33 -5.38 14.94
N GLY A 214 -5.35 -6.63 15.38
CA GLY A 214 -5.13 -7.80 14.53
C GLY A 214 -6.10 -8.93 14.84
N ILE A 215 -6.37 -9.78 13.85
CA ILE A 215 -7.11 -11.03 14.05
C ILE A 215 -6.09 -12.16 14.08
N SER A 216 -6.05 -12.91 15.18
CA SER A 216 -5.15 -14.06 15.29
C SER A 216 -5.47 -15.12 14.24
N SER A 217 -4.45 -15.76 13.67
CA SER A 217 -4.63 -16.91 12.77
C SER A 217 -5.00 -18.19 13.51
N PHE A 218 -4.81 -18.24 14.84
CA PHE A 218 -5.07 -19.42 15.67
C PHE A 218 -6.38 -19.34 16.45
N SER A 219 -6.99 -18.16 16.54
CA SER A 219 -8.23 -17.96 17.30
C SER A 219 -9.06 -16.84 16.70
N GLU A 220 -10.36 -16.81 17.00
CA GLU A 220 -11.26 -15.71 16.63
C GLU A 220 -11.06 -14.46 17.52
N GLN A 221 -9.93 -14.36 18.22
CA GLN A 221 -9.67 -13.25 19.13
C GLN A 221 -9.09 -12.05 18.39
N LEU A 222 -9.62 -10.88 18.76
CA LEU A 222 -9.04 -9.59 18.40
C LEU A 222 -7.86 -9.32 19.32
N VAL A 223 -6.71 -9.08 18.72
CA VAL A 223 -5.46 -8.75 19.39
C VAL A 223 -5.30 -7.25 19.34
N LYS A 224 -4.97 -6.63 20.46
CA LYS A 224 -4.65 -5.21 20.53
C LYS A 224 -3.22 -5.03 21.00
N VAL A 225 -2.42 -4.33 20.22
CA VAL A 225 -1.01 -4.03 20.51
C VAL A 225 -0.83 -2.54 20.66
N ASN A 226 -0.32 -2.08 21.80
CA ASN A 226 0.15 -0.72 21.96
C ASN A 226 1.56 -0.61 21.41
N ILE A 227 1.67 0.07 20.27
CA ILE A 227 2.91 0.18 19.49
C ILE A 227 3.94 1.09 20.18
N THR A 228 3.53 1.87 21.17
CA THR A 228 4.43 2.75 21.94
C THR A 228 4.93 2.11 23.24
N SER A 229 4.06 1.43 23.98
CA SER A 229 4.41 0.77 25.25
C SER A 229 4.85 -0.69 25.10
N LYS A 230 4.67 -1.29 23.91
CA LYS A 230 4.86 -2.72 23.62
C LYS A 230 3.90 -3.66 24.35
N GLU A 231 2.81 -3.13 24.91
CA GLU A 231 1.83 -3.95 25.62
C GLU A 231 0.87 -4.63 24.64
N VAL A 232 0.66 -5.93 24.83
CA VAL A 232 -0.31 -6.73 24.07
C VAL A 232 -1.44 -7.16 25.00
N SER A 233 -2.68 -6.97 24.55
CA SER A 233 -3.91 -7.26 25.28
C SER A 233 -4.96 -7.91 24.41
#